data_AF-A0A2E5E178-F1
#
_entry.id   AF-A0A2E5E178-F1
#
_cell.length_a   1.000
_cell.length_b   1.000
_cell.length_c   1.000
_cell.angle_alpha   90.00
_cell.angle_beta   90.00
_cell.angle_gamma   90.00
#
_symmetry.space_group_name_H-M   'P 1'
#
loop_
_entity.id
_entity.type
_entity.pdbx_description
1 polymer ?
#
loop_
_entity_poly.entity_id
_entity_poly.type
_entity_poly.pdbx_seq_one_letter_code
_entity_poly.pdbx_strand_id
1 'polypeptide(L)'
;FQTYEQWNTDRRAAESTKQKKPDKPAAKQGQPGRQSSSRKFNYNEKREYEGMEEAILEAESEVERLEAEAADPELIKDHVRMTSIYDSLNKAQALVKQLYARWVELEAIANGERGAE
;
A
#
# COMPACT_ATOMS: atom_id res chain seq x y z
N PHE A 1 -7.37 -6.66 14.05
CA PHE A 1 -7.39 -5.98 12.74
C PHE A 1 -6.29 -4.95 12.73
N GLN A 2 -5.15 -5.28 12.13
CA GLN A 2 -4.06 -4.32 11.94
C GLN A 2 -4.45 -3.44 10.76
N THR A 3 -4.76 -2.17 11.02
CA THR A 3 -5.01 -1.18 9.97
C THR A 3 -3.70 -0.81 9.28
N TYR A 4 -3.75 -0.49 8.00
CA TYR A 4 -2.63 -0.08 7.14
C TYR A 4 -1.74 1.03 7.75
N GLU A 5 -2.30 1.84 8.66
CA GLU A 5 -1.54 2.81 9.45
C GLU A 5 -0.53 2.14 10.40
N GLN A 6 -0.80 0.96 10.92
CA GLN A 6 0.07 0.25 11.86
C GLN A 6 1.35 -0.28 11.19
N TRP A 7 1.27 -0.77 9.95
CA TRP A 7 2.45 -1.19 9.18
C TRP A 7 3.36 0.00 8.84
N ASN A 8 2.76 1.16 8.56
CA ASN A 8 3.50 2.39 8.25
C ASN A 8 4.02 3.13 9.51
N THR A 9 3.50 2.80 10.71
CA THR A 9 3.91 3.43 11.99
C THR A 9 5.08 2.69 12.64
N ASP A 10 5.19 1.36 12.49
CA ASP A 10 6.23 0.57 13.16
C ASP A 10 7.66 0.90 12.65
N ARG A 11 7.80 1.39 11.40
CA ARG A 11 9.10 1.87 10.88
C ARG A 11 9.40 3.34 11.15
N ARG A 12 8.42 4.16 11.56
CA ARG A 12 8.64 5.60 11.75
C ARG A 12 9.09 5.96 13.18
N ALA A 13 8.92 5.04 14.13
CA ALA A 13 9.36 5.21 15.51
C ALA A 13 10.86 4.95 15.74
N ALA A 14 11.52 4.20 14.85
CA ALA A 14 12.95 3.85 15.02
C ALA A 14 13.94 4.87 14.43
N GLU A 15 13.49 5.84 13.61
CA GLU A 15 14.38 6.78 12.90
C GLU A 15 14.16 8.27 13.25
N SER A 16 13.35 8.60 14.27
CA SER A 16 13.09 10.01 14.66
C SER A 16 13.85 10.50 15.91
N THR A 17 14.90 9.80 16.34
CA THR A 17 15.73 10.25 17.47
C THR A 17 17.13 10.65 17.03
N LYS A 18 17.24 11.53 16.02
CA LYS A 18 18.44 12.36 15.85
C LYS A 18 18.17 13.58 14.97
N GLN A 19 18.42 14.74 15.57
CA GLN A 19 18.76 16.05 14.99
C GLN A 19 17.69 17.17 15.01
N LYS A 20 17.70 17.87 16.16
CA LYS A 20 17.88 19.33 16.36
C LYS A 20 17.09 20.34 15.49
N LYS A 21 16.27 21.14 16.19
CA LYS A 21 15.89 22.54 15.88
C LYS A 21 17.08 23.50 16.11
N PRO A 22 16.99 24.83 15.82
CA PRO A 22 16.06 25.60 14.95
C PRO A 22 16.80 26.54 13.95
N ASP A 23 16.11 27.04 12.90
CA ASP A 23 15.98 28.48 12.59
C ASP A 23 15.03 28.69 11.37
N LYS A 24 14.39 29.84 11.27
CA LYS A 24 13.34 30.25 10.32
C LYS A 24 13.63 31.71 9.92
N PRO A 25 13.04 32.35 8.87
CA PRO A 25 12.50 31.91 7.57
C PRO A 25 13.20 32.65 6.38
N ALA A 26 13.09 32.13 5.15
CA ALA A 26 13.10 33.00 3.97
C ALA A 26 12.21 32.43 2.86
N ALA A 27 11.17 33.19 2.55
CA ALA A 27 10.24 32.93 1.47
C ALA A 27 10.95 33.02 0.11
N LYS A 28 10.73 32.03 -0.75
CA LYS A 28 10.68 32.25 -2.20
C LYS A 28 9.46 31.55 -2.76
N GLN A 29 8.52 32.38 -3.19
CA GLN A 29 7.43 32.02 -4.07
C GLN A 29 8.04 31.47 -5.37
N GLY A 30 8.03 30.15 -5.52
CA GLY A 30 8.22 29.46 -6.78
C GLY A 30 6.89 28.81 -7.14
N GLN A 31 6.41 29.09 -8.35
CA GLN A 31 5.18 28.56 -8.93
C GLN A 31 5.04 27.03 -8.69
N PRO A 32 3.84 26.47 -8.48
CA PRO A 32 3.65 25.04 -8.51
C PRO A 32 3.65 24.57 -9.97
N GLY A 33 4.80 24.73 -10.64
CA GLY A 33 5.13 23.87 -11.76
C GLY A 33 5.19 22.47 -11.18
N ARG A 34 4.17 21.67 -11.49
CA ARG A 34 4.10 20.25 -11.20
C ARG A 34 5.23 19.57 -11.99
N GLN A 35 6.46 19.79 -11.57
CA GLN A 35 7.59 18.97 -11.95
C GLN A 35 7.25 17.63 -11.35
N SER A 36 6.72 16.74 -12.19
CA SER A 36 6.96 15.31 -12.14
C SER A 36 8.48 15.11 -12.12
N SER A 37 9.09 15.46 -10.99
CA SER A 37 10.46 15.17 -10.70
C SER A 37 10.49 13.66 -10.63
N SER A 38 11.17 13.07 -11.61
CA SER A 38 11.68 11.71 -11.63
C SER A 38 12.55 11.50 -10.39
N ARG A 39 11.89 11.45 -9.24
CA ARG A 39 12.53 11.17 -7.98
C ARG A 39 12.89 9.69 -8.01
N LYS A 40 14.11 9.37 -7.57
CA LYS A 40 14.54 7.98 -7.40
C LYS A 40 13.81 7.34 -6.22
N PHE A 41 13.64 6.02 -6.26
CA PHE A 41 13.13 5.27 -5.13
C PHE A 41 13.96 5.55 -3.87
N ASN A 42 13.27 5.74 -2.75
CA ASN A 42 13.92 5.57 -1.45
C ASN A 42 14.05 4.07 -1.11
N TYR A 43 14.88 3.74 -0.13
CA TYR A 43 15.13 2.34 0.26
C TYR A 43 13.86 1.55 0.61
N ASN A 44 12.86 2.20 1.23
CA ASN A 44 11.61 1.57 1.62
C ASN A 44 10.72 1.31 0.40
N GLU A 45 10.63 2.27 -0.52
CA GLU A 45 9.86 2.12 -1.76
C GLU A 45 10.47 1.04 -2.66
N LYS A 46 11.80 0.94 -2.73
CA LYS A 46 12.46 -0.14 -3.46
C LYS A 46 12.10 -1.51 -2.88
N ARG A 47 12.21 -1.67 -1.56
CA ARG A 47 11.84 -2.92 -0.88
C ARG A 47 10.36 -3.25 -1.06
N GLU A 48 9.49 -2.24 -1.02
CA GLU A 48 8.07 -2.39 -1.25
C GLU A 48 7.78 -2.84 -2.69
N TYR A 49 8.43 -2.23 -3.68
CA TYR A 49 8.31 -2.60 -5.09
C TYR A 49 8.77 -4.04 -5.35
N GLU A 50 9.90 -4.45 -4.75
CA GLU A 50 10.43 -5.82 -4.85
C GLU A 50 9.47 -6.87 -4.22
N GLY A 51 8.70 -6.51 -3.20
CA GLY A 51 7.72 -7.39 -2.55
C GLY A 51 6.27 -7.22 -3.03
N MET A 52 6.01 -6.28 -3.95
CA MET A 52 4.65 -5.92 -4.35
C MET A 52 3.93 -7.06 -5.07
N GLU A 53 4.64 -7.77 -5.94
CA GLU A 53 4.09 -8.91 -6.69
C GLU A 53 3.62 -10.03 -5.75
N GLU A 54 4.45 -10.41 -4.77
CA GLU A 54 4.10 -11.42 -3.77
C GLU A 54 2.90 -10.97 -2.90
N ALA A 55 2.88 -9.70 -2.49
CA ALA A 55 1.77 -9.15 -1.71
C ALA A 55 0.45 -9.16 -2.51
N ILE A 56 0.48 -8.87 -3.81
CA ILE A 56 -0.68 -8.95 -4.68
C ILE A 56 -1.15 -10.40 -4.79
N LEU A 57 -0.24 -11.34 -5.08
CA LEU A 57 -0.57 -12.76 -5.21
C LEU A 57 -1.18 -13.34 -3.92
N GLU A 58 -0.65 -12.97 -2.75
CA GLU A 58 -1.22 -13.39 -1.47
C GLU A 58 -2.64 -12.82 -1.27
N ALA A 59 -2.84 -11.53 -1.57
CA ALA A 59 -4.16 -10.91 -1.45
C ALA A 59 -5.17 -11.50 -2.44
N GLU A 60 -4.76 -11.83 -3.67
CA GLU A 60 -5.60 -12.50 -4.67
C GLU A 60 -5.94 -13.93 -4.24
N SER A 61 -4.97 -14.68 -3.69
CA SER A 61 -5.20 -16.02 -3.15
C SER A 61 -6.19 -16.01 -1.99
N GLU A 62 -6.14 -14.98 -1.14
CA GLU A 62 -7.10 -14.77 -0.05
C GLU A 62 -8.51 -14.50 -0.59
N VAL A 63 -8.64 -13.68 -1.64
CA VAL A 63 -9.93 -13.46 -2.32
C VAL A 63 -10.46 -14.79 -2.85
N GLU A 64 -9.65 -15.57 -3.57
CA GLU A 64 -10.09 -16.86 -4.13
C GLU A 64 -10.54 -17.83 -3.04
N ARG A 65 -9.80 -17.93 -1.93
CA ARG A 65 -10.20 -18.77 -0.79
C ARG A 65 -11.55 -18.33 -0.22
N LEU A 66 -11.73 -17.03 0.01
CA LEU A 66 -12.97 -16.48 0.57
C LEU A 66 -14.15 -16.61 -0.39
N GLU A 67 -13.92 -16.52 -1.70
CA GLU A 67 -14.94 -16.77 -2.73
C GLU A 67 -15.37 -18.24 -2.75
N ALA A 68 -14.42 -19.17 -2.61
CA ALA A 68 -14.72 -20.60 -2.49
C ALA A 68 -15.54 -20.89 -1.22
N GLU A 69 -15.20 -20.27 -0.09
CA GLU A 69 -15.99 -20.38 1.15
C GLU A 69 -17.36 -19.73 1.02
N ALA A 70 -17.48 -18.61 0.29
CA ALA A 70 -18.76 -17.93 0.04
C ALA A 70 -19.69 -18.71 -0.89
N ALA A 71 -19.13 -19.53 -1.79
CA ALA A 71 -19.87 -20.39 -2.70
C ALA A 71 -20.40 -21.67 -2.04
N ASP A 72 -19.98 -21.97 -0.81
CA ASP A 72 -20.42 -23.15 -0.08
C ASP A 72 -21.91 -23.04 0.33
N PRO A 73 -22.78 -23.99 -0.05
CA PRO A 73 -24.20 -23.93 0.24
C PRO A 73 -24.53 -24.12 1.73
N GLU A 74 -23.63 -24.71 2.53
CA GLU A 74 -23.84 -24.82 3.98
C GLU A 74 -23.69 -23.46 4.67
N LEU A 75 -22.99 -22.50 4.04
CA LEU A 75 -22.85 -21.14 4.56
C LEU A 75 -24.19 -20.43 4.76
N ILE A 76 -25.18 -20.73 3.91
CA ILE A 76 -26.54 -20.13 3.97
C ILE A 76 -27.21 -20.43 5.32
N LYS A 77 -26.82 -21.53 5.98
CA LYS A 77 -27.39 -21.95 7.27
C LYS A 77 -26.81 -21.20 8.46
N ASP A 78 -25.67 -20.51 8.29
CA ASP A 78 -24.99 -19.76 9.35
C ASP A 78 -24.81 -18.29 8.94
N HIS A 79 -25.80 -17.47 9.30
CA HIS A 79 -25.83 -16.04 8.96
C HIS A 79 -24.66 -15.24 9.57
N VAL A 80 -24.12 -15.69 10.71
CA VAL A 80 -22.99 -15.01 11.38
C VAL A 80 -21.73 -15.26 10.58
N ARG A 81 -21.46 -16.53 10.25
CA ARG A 81 -20.34 -16.92 9.39
C ARG A 81 -20.45 -16.27 8.01
N MET A 82 -21.65 -16.24 7.44
CA MET A 82 -21.91 -15.63 6.14
C MET A 82 -21.54 -14.14 6.13
N THR A 83 -21.98 -13.39 7.13
CA THR A 83 -21.64 -11.96 7.27
C THR A 83 -20.13 -11.76 7.39
N SER A 84 -19.45 -12.59 8.18
CA SER A 84 -18.00 -12.50 8.36
C SER A 84 -17.22 -12.82 7.10
N ILE A 85 -17.62 -13.84 6.33
CA ILE A 85 -16.96 -14.20 5.06
C ILE A 85 -17.11 -13.07 4.05
N TYR A 86 -18.32 -12.51 3.89
CA TYR A 86 -18.52 -11.40 2.96
C TYR A 86 -17.77 -10.13 3.38
N ASP A 87 -17.69 -9.83 4.67
CA ASP A 87 -16.87 -8.70 5.17
C ASP A 87 -15.37 -8.91 4.88
N SER A 88 -14.85 -10.11 5.16
CA SER A 88 -13.47 -10.48 4.81
C SER A 88 -13.21 -10.41 3.31
N LEU A 89 -14.14 -10.92 2.50
CA LEU A 89 -14.01 -10.92 1.04
C LEU A 89 -13.95 -9.49 0.50
N ASN A 90 -14.84 -8.60 0.96
CA ASN A 90 -14.80 -7.19 0.58
C ASN A 90 -13.47 -6.52 0.97
N LYS A 91 -12.94 -6.83 2.15
CA LYS A 91 -11.63 -6.31 2.61
C LYS A 91 -10.48 -6.83 1.75
N ALA A 92 -10.46 -8.12 1.42
CA ALA A 92 -9.44 -8.73 0.58
C ALA A 92 -9.48 -8.13 -0.85
N GLN A 93 -10.67 -8.01 -1.45
CA GLN A 93 -10.84 -7.38 -2.76
C GLN A 93 -10.44 -5.90 -2.76
N ALA A 94 -10.70 -5.17 -1.66
CA ALA A 94 -10.26 -3.79 -1.52
C ALA A 94 -8.73 -3.70 -1.39
N LEU A 95 -8.11 -4.62 -0.66
CA LEU A 95 -6.65 -4.70 -0.52
C LEU A 95 -5.98 -4.95 -1.87
N VAL A 96 -6.44 -5.91 -2.67
CA VAL A 96 -5.93 -6.17 -4.03
C VAL A 96 -5.94 -4.88 -4.87
N LYS A 97 -7.06 -4.15 -4.87
CA LYS A 97 -7.17 -2.87 -5.60
C LYS A 97 -6.19 -1.81 -5.10
N GLN A 98 -5.98 -1.72 -3.78
CA GLN A 98 -5.02 -0.80 -3.18
C GLN A 98 -3.58 -1.14 -3.54
N LEU A 99 -3.22 -2.43 -3.52
CA LEU A 99 -1.90 -2.91 -3.89
C LEU A 99 -1.61 -2.61 -5.36
N TYR A 100 -2.56 -2.88 -6.26
CA TYR A 100 -2.42 -2.51 -7.67
C TYR A 100 -2.29 -1.00 -7.87
N ALA A 101 -3.08 -0.18 -7.18
CA ALA A 101 -2.95 1.27 -7.26
C ALA A 101 -1.57 1.74 -6.79
N ARG A 102 -1.07 1.17 -5.69
CA ARG A 102 0.26 1.46 -5.16
C ARG A 102 1.36 1.00 -6.12
N TRP A 103 1.21 -0.16 -6.75
CA TRP A 103 2.15 -0.66 -7.73
C TRP A 103 2.28 0.29 -8.92
N VAL A 104 1.16 0.83 -9.44
CA VAL A 104 1.19 1.84 -10.51
C VAL A 104 1.97 3.10 -10.10
N GLU A 105 1.82 3.56 -8.85
CA GLU A 105 2.63 4.69 -8.34
C GLU A 105 4.12 4.34 -8.31
N LEU A 106 4.48 3.15 -7.83
CA LEU A 106 5.86 2.68 -7.79
C LEU A 106 6.43 2.50 -9.20
N GLU A 107 5.67 1.95 -10.14
CA GLU A 107 6.07 1.83 -11.54
C GLU A 107 6.32 3.21 -12.18
N ALA A 108 5.50 4.21 -11.87
CA ALA A 108 5.72 5.57 -12.35
C ALA A 108 7.07 6.15 -11.83
N ILE A 109 7.42 5.85 -10.58
CA ILE A 109 8.72 6.22 -9.99
C ILE A 109 9.86 5.45 -10.68
N ALA A 110 9.72 4.14 -10.85
CA ALA A 110 10.70 3.28 -11.51
C ALA A 110 10.97 3.69 -12.97
N ASN A 111 9.93 4.08 -13.71
CA ASN A 111 10.03 4.55 -15.08
C ASN A 111 10.64 5.95 -15.15
N GLY A 112 10.37 6.82 -14.16
CA GLY A 112 11.02 8.11 -14.02
C GLY A 112 12.52 7.99 -13.76
N GLU A 113 12.95 7.01 -12.96
CA GLU A 113 14.38 6.75 -12.71
C GLU A 113 15.12 6.28 -13.97
N ARG A 114 14.53 5.34 -14.73
CA ARG A 114 15.12 4.83 -15.99
C ARG A 114 15.23 5.87 -17.11
N GLY A 115 14.37 6.88 -17.13
CA GLY A 115 14.42 7.96 -18.12
C GLY A 115 15.44 9.07 -17.83
N ALA A 116 16.16 8.99 -16.70
CA ALA A 116 17.13 9.99 -16.26
C ALA A 116 18.60 9.56 -16.45
N GLU A 117 18.86 8.39 -17.03
CA GLU A 117 20.18 7.92 -17.49
C GLU A 117 20.42 8.27 -18.96
#